data_AF-A0A7Y1F6D2-F1
#
_entry.id   AF-A0A7Y1F6D2-F1
#
_cell.length_a   1.000
_cell.length_b   1.000
_cell.length_c   1.000
_cell.angle_alpha   90.00
_cell.angle_beta   90.00
_cell.angle_gamma   90.00
#
_symmetry.space_group_name_H-M   'P 1'
#
loop_
_entity.id
_entity.type
_entity.pdbx_description
1 polymer ?
#
loop_
_entity_poly.entity_id
_entity_poly.type
_entity_poly.pdbx_seq_one_letter_code
_entity_poly.pdbx_strand_id
1 'polypeptide(L)'
;MKPKKEPMPGFIYIFRNFLNNNLIKVGLSKDPIARKKQLHTTGTELPMTIYHVWHVNNMRLAEQAAHDILRGHRVNNRREFFEIAPLPHFNEFERTNYDVTSEFLYTLTGLIEDGWDYLEIQYREASPKELHDIHYQAK
;
A
#
# COMPACT_ATOMS: atom_id res chain seq x y z
N MET A 1 -0.02 24.73 20.86
CA MET A 1 -0.50 23.48 20.23
C MET A 1 -0.37 23.64 18.71
N LYS A 2 0.19 22.65 18.00
CA LYS A 2 0.15 22.66 16.52
C LYS A 2 -1.31 22.42 16.09
N PRO A 3 -1.84 23.13 15.08
CA PRO A 3 -3.19 22.88 14.60
C PRO A 3 -3.31 21.42 14.14
N LYS A 4 -4.36 20.74 14.58
CA LYS A 4 -4.70 19.38 14.12
C LYS A 4 -4.96 19.49 12.62
N LYS A 5 -4.14 18.86 11.78
CA LYS A 5 -4.30 18.92 10.32
C LYS A 5 -5.67 18.36 9.96
N GLU A 6 -6.41 19.10 9.14
CA GLU A 6 -7.70 18.67 8.61
C GLU A 6 -7.58 17.30 7.92
N PRO A 7 -8.60 16.43 8.05
CA PRO A 7 -8.67 15.17 7.32
C PRO A 7 -8.51 15.42 5.82
N MET A 8 -7.64 14.64 5.18
CA MET A 8 -7.41 14.74 3.74
C MET A 8 -7.85 13.44 3.08
N PRO A 9 -9.04 13.38 2.45
CA PRO A 9 -9.48 12.18 1.75
C PRO A 9 -8.53 11.82 0.61
N GLY A 10 -8.47 10.56 0.21
CA GLY A 10 -7.65 10.13 -0.92
C GLY A 10 -7.48 8.63 -0.92
N PHE A 11 -6.39 8.15 -1.52
CA PHE A 11 -6.17 6.74 -1.70
C PHE A 11 -4.95 6.23 -0.95
N ILE A 12 -5.09 5.05 -0.37
CA ILE A 12 -3.97 4.21 0.03
C ILE A 12 -3.86 3.09 -1.00
N TYR A 13 -2.65 2.80 -1.45
CA TYR A 13 -2.39 1.70 -2.37
C TYR A 13 -1.41 0.70 -1.77
N ILE A 14 -1.58 -0.56 -2.14
CA ILE A 14 -0.56 -1.60 -2.09
C ILE A 14 -0.16 -1.89 -3.54
N PHE A 15 1.09 -1.55 -3.86
CA PHE A 15 1.69 -1.98 -5.10
C PHE A 15 2.62 -3.16 -4.84
N ARG A 16 2.61 -4.14 -5.72
CA ARG A 16 3.48 -5.32 -5.64
C ARG A 16 4.51 -5.28 -6.75
N ASN A 17 5.75 -5.64 -6.41
CA ASN A 17 6.82 -5.73 -7.37
C ASN A 17 6.62 -6.98 -8.25
N PHE A 18 6.63 -6.80 -9.57
CA PHE A 18 6.37 -7.87 -10.52
C PHE A 18 7.48 -8.94 -10.58
N LEU A 19 8.73 -8.57 -10.26
CA LEU A 19 9.85 -9.53 -10.28
C LEU A 19 10.17 -10.09 -8.89
N ASN A 20 9.93 -9.30 -7.84
CA ASN A 20 10.08 -9.74 -6.46
C ASN A 20 8.70 -9.84 -5.82
N ASN A 21 8.11 -11.02 -5.89
CA ASN A 21 6.77 -11.30 -5.37
C ASN A 21 6.64 -11.07 -3.85
N ASN A 22 7.75 -11.02 -3.11
CA ASN A 22 7.77 -10.72 -1.69
C ASN A 22 7.76 -9.23 -1.38
N LEU A 23 7.98 -8.35 -2.36
CA LEU A 23 8.21 -6.92 -2.13
C LEU A 23 6.98 -6.10 -2.51
N ILE A 24 6.47 -5.33 -1.54
CA ILE A 24 5.38 -4.39 -1.75
C ILE A 24 5.80 -2.96 -1.41
N LYS A 25 5.06 -2.00 -1.97
CA LYS A 25 5.08 -0.59 -1.58
C LYS A 25 3.69 -0.22 -1.09
N VAL A 26 3.62 0.37 0.10
CA VAL A 26 2.38 0.92 0.66
C VAL A 26 2.50 2.42 0.78
N GLY A 27 1.60 3.18 0.17
CA GLY A 27 1.65 4.63 0.25
C GLY A 27 0.35 5.31 -0.17
N LEU A 28 0.37 6.64 -0.13
CA LEU A 28 -0.79 7.47 -0.47
C LEU A 28 -0.69 8.19 -1.82
N SER A 29 -1.85 8.44 -2.45
CA SER A 29 -1.97 9.28 -3.64
C SER A 29 -3.37 9.86 -3.78
N LYS A 30 -3.49 10.95 -4.55
CA LYS A 30 -4.78 11.41 -5.09
C LYS A 30 -5.13 10.71 -6.41
N ASP A 31 -4.12 10.17 -7.10
CA ASP A 31 -4.25 9.41 -8.34
C ASP A 31 -3.25 8.23 -8.29
N PRO A 32 -3.70 7.03 -7.87
CA PRO A 32 -2.85 5.85 -7.82
C PRO A 32 -2.28 5.43 -9.18
N ILE A 33 -3.02 5.61 -10.27
CA ILE A 33 -2.57 5.24 -11.62
C ILE A 33 -1.41 6.14 -12.07
N ALA A 34 -1.54 7.45 -11.89
CA ALA A 34 -0.45 8.40 -12.17
C ALA A 34 0.76 8.13 -11.27
N ARG A 35 0.54 7.86 -9.98
CA ARG A 35 1.62 7.55 -9.05
C ARG A 35 2.40 6.30 -9.47
N LYS A 36 1.69 5.24 -9.88
CA LYS A 36 2.32 4.02 -10.42
C LYS A 36 3.19 4.34 -11.63
N LYS A 37 2.66 5.11 -12.60
CA LYS A 37 3.40 5.56 -13.79
C LYS A 37 4.66 6.37 -13.45
N GLN A 38 4.59 7.26 -12.46
CA GLN A 38 5.74 8.06 -12.01
C GLN A 38 6.87 7.18 -11.46
N LEU A 39 6.55 6.19 -10.63
CA LEU A 39 7.54 5.27 -10.05
C LEU A 39 8.33 4.54 -11.13
N HIS A 40 7.67 4.14 -12.24
CA HIS A 40 8.35 3.51 -13.38
C HIS A 40 9.35 4.43 -14.09
N THR A 41 9.17 5.75 -14.04
CA THR A 41 10.03 6.71 -14.79
C THR A 41 11.25 7.19 -14.02
N THR A 42 11.24 7.15 -12.68
CA THR A 42 12.28 7.76 -11.83
C THR A 42 13.52 6.86 -11.61
N GLY A 43 13.79 5.92 -12.51
CA GLY A 43 15.03 5.13 -12.55
C GLY A 43 15.29 4.22 -11.34
N THR A 44 14.32 4.10 -10.43
CA THR A 44 14.46 3.33 -9.19
C THR A 44 13.19 2.53 -9.02
N GLU A 45 13.30 1.22 -9.27
CA GLU A 45 12.30 0.15 -9.08
C GLU A 45 11.63 -0.42 -10.33
N LEU A 46 11.70 -1.75 -10.35
CA LEU A 46 11.12 -2.71 -11.26
C LEU A 46 9.60 -2.50 -11.41
N PRO A 47 8.97 -3.04 -12.47
CA PRO A 47 7.56 -2.79 -12.71
C PRO A 47 6.69 -3.17 -11.52
N MET A 48 5.90 -2.20 -11.02
CA MET A 48 4.94 -2.41 -9.95
C MET A 48 3.53 -2.61 -10.52
N THR A 49 2.80 -3.57 -9.97
CA THR A 49 1.38 -3.82 -10.26
C THR A 49 0.52 -3.35 -9.09
N ILE A 50 -0.73 -2.96 -9.38
CA ILE A 50 -1.70 -2.64 -8.33
C ILE A 50 -2.17 -3.97 -7.75
N TYR A 51 -1.92 -4.19 -6.46
CA TYR A 51 -2.50 -5.31 -5.74
C TYR A 51 -3.82 -4.89 -5.10
N HIS A 52 -3.83 -3.75 -4.39
CA HIS A 52 -5.01 -3.27 -3.69
C HIS A 52 -5.04 -1.75 -3.58
N VAL A 53 -6.24 -1.16 -3.53
CA VAL A 53 -6.42 0.29 -3.33
C VAL A 53 -7.66 0.55 -2.50
N TRP A 54 -7.52 1.41 -1.50
CA TRP A 54 -8.64 1.92 -0.71
C TRP A 54 -8.84 3.40 -0.96
N HIS A 55 -10.10 3.83 -0.97
CA HIS A 55 -10.46 5.22 -0.74
C HIS A 55 -10.68 5.42 0.76
N VAL A 56 -9.96 6.37 1.36
CA VAL A 56 -10.03 6.69 2.79
C VAL A 56 -10.38 8.17 3.03
N ASN A 57 -11.02 8.47 4.15
CA ASN A 57 -11.38 9.84 4.53
C ASN A 57 -10.17 10.68 5.03
N ASN A 58 -9.08 10.03 5.47
CA ASN A 58 -7.86 10.68 5.92
C ASN A 58 -6.60 9.88 5.51
N MET A 59 -6.12 10.09 4.28
CA MET A 59 -5.02 9.30 3.71
C MET A 59 -3.69 9.47 4.44
N ARG A 60 -3.47 10.59 5.14
CA ARG A 60 -2.24 10.78 5.92
C ARG A 60 -2.23 9.94 7.19
N LEU A 61 -3.35 9.90 7.90
CA LEU A 61 -3.48 9.08 9.10
C LEU A 61 -3.51 7.59 8.73
N ALA A 62 -4.24 7.24 7.66
CA ALA A 62 -4.35 5.87 7.17
C ALA A 62 -3.00 5.30 6.74
N GLU A 63 -2.19 6.06 5.98
CA GLU A 63 -0.84 5.63 5.59
C GLU A 63 0.06 5.41 6.80
N GLN A 64 0.07 6.35 7.75
CA GLN A 64 0.86 6.23 8.96
C GLN A 64 0.49 4.98 9.76
N ALA A 65 -0.81 4.74 9.95
CA ALA A 65 -1.32 3.54 10.62
C ALA A 65 -0.89 2.26 9.88
N ALA A 66 -1.04 2.22 8.56
CA ALA A 66 -0.61 1.08 7.76
C ALA A 66 0.90 0.81 7.88
N HIS A 67 1.73 1.86 7.89
CA HIS A 67 3.18 1.73 8.07
C HIS A 67 3.56 1.25 9.47
N ASP A 68 2.80 1.64 10.49
CA ASP A 68 3.01 1.19 11.87
C ASP A 68 2.66 -0.29 12.06
N ILE A 69 1.56 -0.74 11.44
CA ILE A 69 1.15 -2.16 11.40
C ILE A 69 2.21 -2.99 10.67
N LEU A 70 2.71 -2.48 9.54
CA LEU A 70 3.74 -3.14 8.73
C LEU A 70 5.18 -2.90 9.22
N ARG A 71 5.39 -2.35 10.43
CA ARG A 71 6.72 -1.97 10.90
C ARG A 71 7.71 -3.15 10.89
N GLY A 72 7.26 -4.34 11.27
CA GLY A 72 8.08 -5.57 11.26
C GLY A 72 8.41 -6.08 9.86
N HIS A 73 7.72 -5.59 8.83
CA HIS A 73 7.89 -5.97 7.44
C HIS A 73 8.81 -4.99 6.67
N ARG A 74 9.20 -3.87 7.29
CA ARG A 74 9.83 -2.75 6.59
C ARG A 74 11.28 -3.07 6.19
N VAL A 75 11.59 -2.93 4.90
CA VAL A 75 12.95 -3.19 4.36
C VAL A 75 13.94 -2.10 4.76
N ASN A 76 13.48 -0.85 4.80
CA ASN A 76 14.31 0.29 5.15
C ASN A 76 13.49 1.40 5.80
N ASN A 77 13.98 1.98 6.89
CA ASN A 77 13.31 3.08 7.60
C ASN A 77 13.11 4.35 6.76
N ARG A 78 13.87 4.53 5.67
CA ARG A 78 13.77 5.70 4.77
C ARG A 78 12.82 5.49 3.59
N ARG A 79 12.35 4.27 3.33
CA ARG A 79 11.56 3.96 2.14
C ARG A 79 10.32 3.15 2.53
N GLU A 80 9.24 3.34 1.78
CA GLU A 80 7.93 2.74 2.09
C GLU A 80 7.79 1.36 1.45
N PHE A 81 8.86 0.55 1.54
CA PHE A 81 8.92 -0.83 1.01
C PHE A 81 8.88 -1.84 2.15
N PHE A 82 8.12 -2.91 1.92
CA PHE A 82 7.86 -3.94 2.89
C PHE A 82 8.00 -5.32 2.25
N GLU A 83 8.60 -6.26 2.98
CA GLU A 83 8.58 -7.68 2.64
C GLU A 83 7.29 -8.30 3.19
N ILE A 84 6.54 -9.03 2.37
CA ILE A 84 5.34 -9.74 2.81
C ILE A 84 5.71 -10.80 3.86
N ALA A 85 6.80 -11.53 3.61
CA ALA A 85 7.33 -12.60 4.43
C ALA A 85 8.80 -12.29 4.84
N PRO A 86 9.06 -11.53 5.92
CA PRO A 86 10.41 -11.13 6.31
C PRO A 86 11.24 -12.23 7.00
N LEU A 87 12.53 -12.28 6.74
CA LEU A 87 13.46 -13.14 7.50
C LEU A 87 13.62 -12.60 8.93
N PRO A 88 13.89 -13.47 9.92
CA PRO A 88 14.08 -14.93 9.82
C PRO A 88 12.79 -15.75 9.95
N HIS A 89 11.61 -15.10 9.92
CA HIS A 89 10.34 -15.75 10.28
C HIS A 89 9.75 -16.67 9.20
N PHE A 90 10.20 -16.50 7.95
CA PHE A 90 9.73 -17.26 6.80
C PHE A 90 10.90 -17.89 6.05
N ASN A 91 10.67 -19.08 5.49
CA ASN A 91 11.65 -19.77 4.67
C ASN A 91 11.65 -19.28 3.21
N GLU A 92 12.61 -19.77 2.41
CA GLU A 92 12.77 -19.33 1.01
C GLU A 92 11.56 -19.67 0.13
N PHE A 93 10.92 -20.82 0.36
CA PHE A 93 9.74 -21.21 -0.40
C PHE A 93 8.57 -20.26 -0.11
N GLU A 94 8.32 -19.97 1.16
CA GLU A 94 7.26 -19.04 1.59
C GLU A 94 7.49 -17.62 1.07
N ARG A 95 8.74 -17.21 0.91
CA ARG A 95 9.13 -15.89 0.41
C ARG A 95 9.04 -15.76 -1.11
N THR A 96 9.25 -16.84 -1.86
CA THR A 96 9.35 -16.79 -3.33
C THR A 96 8.11 -17.29 -4.06
N ASN A 97 7.32 -18.16 -3.41
CA ASN A 97 6.09 -18.69 -4.00
C ASN A 97 5.00 -17.59 -4.05
N TYR A 98 4.46 -17.35 -5.25
CA TYR A 98 3.49 -16.28 -5.48
C TYR A 98 2.18 -16.49 -4.73
N ASP A 99 1.66 -17.72 -4.70
CA ASP A 99 0.37 -18.04 -4.09
C ASP A 99 0.48 -17.88 -2.57
N VAL A 100 1.53 -18.43 -1.97
CA VAL A 100 1.79 -18.31 -0.53
C VAL A 100 1.95 -16.85 -0.10
N THR A 101 2.74 -16.06 -0.82
CA THR A 101 2.87 -14.62 -0.53
C THR A 101 1.59 -13.84 -0.81
N SER A 102 0.69 -14.33 -1.68
CA SER A 102 -0.61 -13.70 -1.90
C SER A 102 -1.56 -13.90 -0.72
N GLU A 103 -1.57 -15.10 -0.13
CA GLU A 103 -2.34 -15.39 1.10
C GLU A 103 -1.85 -14.56 2.30
N PHE A 104 -0.52 -14.42 2.45
CA PHE A 104 0.04 -13.54 3.48
C PHE A 104 -0.30 -12.07 3.22
N LEU A 105 -0.24 -11.61 1.96
CA LEU A 105 -0.58 -10.24 1.63
C LEU A 105 -2.07 -9.93 1.86
N TYR A 106 -2.96 -10.90 1.62
CA TYR A 106 -4.37 -10.79 2.00
C TYR A 106 -4.52 -10.61 3.52
N THR A 107 -3.79 -11.40 4.31
CA THR A 107 -3.78 -11.27 5.77
C THR A 107 -3.26 -9.91 6.23
N LEU A 108 -2.17 -9.41 5.64
CA LEU A 108 -1.64 -8.08 5.94
C LEU A 108 -2.61 -6.96 5.58
N THR A 109 -3.37 -7.13 4.49
CA THR A 109 -4.44 -6.20 4.08
C THR A 109 -5.52 -6.12 5.17
N GLY A 110 -5.97 -7.26 5.71
CA GLY A 110 -6.90 -7.31 6.83
C GLY A 110 -6.35 -6.67 8.11
N LEU A 111 -5.07 -6.90 8.45
CA LEU A 111 -4.46 -6.24 9.62
C LEU A 111 -4.40 -4.71 9.49
N ILE A 112 -4.18 -4.20 8.28
CA ILE A 112 -4.22 -2.76 8.01
C ILE A 112 -5.63 -2.21 8.26
N GLU A 113 -6.63 -2.91 7.75
CA GLU A 113 -8.05 -2.60 7.93
C GLU A 113 -8.45 -2.60 9.41
N ASP A 114 -8.07 -3.63 10.18
CA ASP A 114 -8.30 -3.69 11.63
C ASP A 114 -7.70 -2.48 12.36
N GLY A 115 -6.50 -2.07 11.96
CA GLY A 115 -5.85 -0.89 12.53
C GLY A 115 -6.51 0.43 12.15
N TRP A 116 -7.17 0.49 10.98
CA TRP A 116 -7.98 1.63 10.58
C TRP A 116 -9.31 1.67 11.32
N ASP A 117 -9.96 0.53 11.52
CA ASP A 117 -11.17 0.39 12.34
C ASP A 117 -10.92 0.84 13.78
N TYR A 118 -9.80 0.42 14.38
CA TYR A 118 -9.39 0.86 15.71
C TYR A 118 -9.22 2.39 15.82
N LEU A 119 -8.81 3.03 14.72
CA LEU A 119 -8.60 4.49 14.64
C LEU A 119 -9.83 5.24 14.10
N GLU A 120 -10.95 4.55 13.87
CA GLU A 120 -12.19 5.09 13.30
C GLU A 120 -11.98 5.78 11.93
N ILE A 121 -11.04 5.27 11.14
CA ILE A 121 -10.78 5.75 9.78
C ILE A 121 -11.81 5.12 8.85
N GLN A 122 -12.58 5.94 8.14
CA GLN A 122 -13.52 5.42 7.15
C GLN A 122 -12.76 5.07 5.87
N TYR A 123 -12.95 3.85 5.41
CA TYR A 123 -12.37 3.35 4.16
C TYR A 123 -13.37 2.49 3.38
N ARG A 124 -13.07 2.32 2.09
CA ARG A 124 -13.69 1.31 1.23
C ARG A 124 -12.71 0.90 0.14
N GLU A 125 -12.87 -0.29 -0.40
CA GLU A 125 -12.14 -0.69 -1.60
C GLU A 125 -12.50 0.23 -2.78
N ALA A 126 -11.48 0.63 -3.54
CA ALA A 126 -11.64 1.45 -4.73
C ALA A 126 -11.84 0.56 -5.96
N SER A 127 -12.93 0.79 -6.70
CA SER A 127 -13.21 -0.01 -7.89
C SER A 127 -12.26 0.35 -9.05
N PRO A 128 -11.97 -0.58 -9.98
CA PRO A 128 -11.18 -0.26 -11.17
C PRO A 128 -11.76 0.90 -11.99
N LYS A 129 -13.09 1.01 -12.06
CA LYS A 129 -13.77 2.12 -12.74
C LYS A 129 -13.51 3.45 -12.05
N GLU A 130 -13.56 3.51 -10.72
CA GLU A 130 -13.24 4.72 -9.96
C GLU A 130 -11.81 5.18 -10.22
N LEU A 131 -10.84 4.26 -10.16
CA LEU A 131 -9.44 4.59 -10.42
C LEU A 131 -9.23 5.09 -11.86
N HIS A 132 -9.91 4.48 -12.83
CA HIS A 132 -9.91 4.92 -14.21
C HIS A 132 -10.51 6.34 -14.35
N ASP A 133 -11.71 6.56 -13.81
CA ASP A 133 -12.40 7.85 -13.90
C ASP A 133 -11.56 8.97 -13.29
N ILE A 134 -10.94 8.75 -12.13
CA ILE A 134 -10.04 9.72 -11.48
C ILE A 134 -8.84 10.07 -12.36
N HIS A 135 -8.23 9.08 -13.01
CA HIS A 135 -7.03 9.31 -13.81
C HIS A 135 -7.32 10.02 -15.14
N TYR A 136 -8.46 9.70 -15.77
CA TYR A 136 -8.78 10.13 -17.13
C TYR A 136 -9.78 11.29 -17.21
N GLN A 137 -10.63 11.50 -16.21
CA GLN A 137 -11.58 12.63 -16.17
C GLN A 137 -11.02 13.87 -15.43
N ALA A 138 -9.86 13.74 -14.78
CA ALA A 138 -9.15 14.88 -14.17
C ALA A 138 -8.27 15.66 -15.18
N LYS A 139 -8.37 15.35 -16.47
CA LYS A 139 -7.70 16.03 -17.59
C LYS A 139 -8.73 16.69 -18.50
#